data_AF-X1HNF8-F1
#
_entry.id   AF-X1HNF8-F1
#
_cell.length_a   1.000
_cell.length_b   1.000
_cell.length_c   1.000
_cell.angle_alpha   90.00
_cell.angle_beta   90.00
_cell.angle_gamma   90.00
#
_symmetry.space_group_name_H-M   'P 1'
#
loop_
_entity.id
_entity.type
_entity.pdbx_description
1 polymer ?
#
loop_
_entity_poly.entity_id
_entity_poly.type
_entity_poly.pdbx_seq_one_letter_code
_entity_poly.pdbx_strand_id
1 'polypeptide(L)'
;MVRNKKANYKLIMRIRLLLLVVWFIVIGFLIVEYVPSVKEAFILATTVKPETFTELYFEDHLSLPNKVTLFKENNFRFTIHNLENKDIVYIYEVYIDVNREKQMIDKNSVLIKNNEYKTLLNKIYFYT
;
A
#
# COMPACT_ATOMS: atom_id res chain seq x y z
N MET A 1 -49.05 -20.36 46.21
CA MET A 1 -47.59 -20.61 46.32
C MET A 1 -46.89 -20.98 44.99
N VAL A 2 -47.60 -21.44 43.94
CA VAL A 2 -47.00 -21.94 42.68
C VAL A 2 -46.50 -20.83 41.72
N ARG A 3 -47.14 -19.64 41.71
CA ARG A 3 -46.84 -18.54 40.78
C ARG A 3 -45.44 -17.93 40.98
N ASN A 4 -44.96 -17.89 42.22
CA ASN A 4 -43.66 -17.32 42.58
C ASN A 4 -42.48 -18.19 42.09
N LYS A 5 -42.64 -19.52 42.03
CA LYS A 5 -41.62 -20.44 41.51
C LYS A 5 -41.37 -20.27 40.00
N LYS A 6 -42.42 -20.02 39.20
CA LYS A 6 -42.30 -19.78 37.75
C LYS A 6 -41.59 -18.46 37.41
N ALA A 7 -41.86 -17.39 38.18
CA ALA A 7 -41.22 -16.09 37.99
C ALA A 7 -39.70 -16.17 38.29
N ASN A 8 -39.33 -16.83 39.39
CA ASN A 8 -37.93 -17.03 39.75
C ASN A 8 -37.19 -17.91 38.72
N TYR A 9 -37.82 -18.97 38.19
CA TYR A 9 -37.22 -19.78 37.13
C TYR A 9 -36.93 -18.98 35.85
N LYS A 10 -37.87 -18.12 35.43
CA LYS A 10 -37.68 -17.27 34.24
C LYS A 10 -36.54 -16.27 34.43
N LEU A 11 -36.40 -15.69 35.63
CA LEU A 11 -35.29 -14.79 35.97
C LEU A 11 -33.94 -15.52 35.96
N ILE A 12 -33.88 -16.70 36.58
CA ILE A 12 -32.66 -17.54 36.61
C ILE A 12 -32.22 -17.92 35.19
N MET A 13 -33.17 -18.28 34.32
CA MET A 13 -32.86 -18.60 32.92
C MET A 13 -32.28 -17.40 32.15
N ARG A 14 -32.79 -16.18 32.39
CA ARG A 14 -32.24 -14.96 31.79
C ARG A 14 -30.82 -14.67 32.28
N ILE A 15 -30.56 -14.82 33.57
CA ILE A 15 -29.23 -14.61 34.15
C ILE A 15 -28.24 -15.63 33.59
N ARG A 16 -28.63 -16.92 33.49
CA ARG A 16 -27.80 -17.96 32.87
C ARG A 16 -27.48 -17.65 31.42
N LEU A 17 -28.45 -17.16 30.65
CA LEU A 17 -28.25 -16.77 29.27
C LEU A 17 -27.25 -15.60 29.15
N LEU A 18 -27.38 -14.58 29.99
CA LEU A 18 -26.44 -13.45 30.03
C LEU A 18 -25.02 -13.90 30.40
N LEU A 19 -24.88 -14.76 31.40
CA LEU A 19 -23.58 -15.32 31.79
C LEU A 19 -22.93 -16.12 30.65
N LEU A 20 -23.73 -16.88 29.90
CA LEU A 20 -23.27 -17.63 28.74
C LEU A 20 -22.79 -16.69 27.63
N VAL A 21 -23.51 -15.60 27.35
CA VAL A 21 -23.08 -14.58 26.37
C VAL A 21 -21.76 -13.93 26.79
N VAL A 22 -21.64 -13.52 28.06
CA VAL A 22 -20.40 -12.92 28.58
C VAL A 22 -19.24 -13.91 28.48
N TRP A 23 -19.48 -15.18 28.79
CA TRP A 23 -18.48 -16.24 28.67
C TRP A 23 -17.99 -16.41 27.23
N PHE A 24 -18.88 -16.37 26.23
CA PHE A 24 -18.49 -16.39 24.82
C PHE A 24 -17.66 -15.17 24.40
N ILE A 25 -18.00 -13.97 24.90
CA ILE A 25 -17.23 -12.74 24.62
C ILE A 25 -15.81 -12.85 25.19
N VAL A 26 -15.68 -13.31 26.44
CA VAL A 26 -14.37 -13.49 27.09
C VAL A 26 -13.53 -14.52 26.35
N ILE A 27 -14.11 -15.66 25.97
CA ILE A 27 -13.41 -16.68 25.17
C ILE A 27 -12.98 -16.13 23.81
N GLY A 28 -13.85 -15.40 23.13
CA GLY A 28 -13.52 -14.76 21.85
C GLY A 28 -12.32 -13.83 21.98
N PHE A 29 -12.30 -12.99 23.02
CA PHE A 29 -11.18 -12.09 23.29
C PHE A 29 -9.87 -12.86 23.58
N LEU A 30 -9.93 -13.89 24.41
CA LEU A 30 -8.76 -14.74 24.70
C LEU A 30 -8.24 -15.44 23.44
N ILE A 31 -9.12 -15.93 22.55
CA ILE A 31 -8.69 -16.56 21.30
C ILE A 31 -7.93 -15.56 20.42
N VAL A 32 -8.44 -14.33 20.29
CA VAL A 32 -7.77 -13.27 19.52
C VAL A 32 -6.40 -12.92 20.12
N GLU A 33 -6.27 -12.90 21.44
CA GLU A 33 -5.02 -12.53 22.11
C GLU A 33 -3.96 -13.63 22.10
N TYR A 34 -4.37 -14.89 22.30
CA TYR A 34 -3.45 -16.02 22.46
C TYR A 34 -3.13 -16.77 21.17
N VAL A 35 -3.93 -16.62 20.10
CA VAL A 35 -3.70 -17.28 18.82
C VAL A 35 -3.12 -16.26 17.81
N PRO A 36 -1.82 -16.33 17.48
CA PRO A 36 -1.16 -15.33 16.63
C PRO A 36 -1.82 -15.16 15.26
N SER A 37 -2.24 -16.26 14.63
CA SER A 37 -2.89 -16.22 13.32
C SER A 37 -4.26 -15.51 13.33
N VAL A 38 -5.04 -15.66 14.40
CA VAL A 38 -6.33 -14.95 14.56
C VAL A 38 -6.08 -13.47 14.82
N LYS A 39 -5.08 -13.14 15.64
CA LYS A 39 -4.65 -11.77 15.89
C LYS A 39 -4.25 -11.05 14.59
N GLU A 40 -3.42 -11.70 13.78
CA GLU A 40 -2.96 -11.17 12.49
C GLU A 40 -4.12 -10.97 11.52
N ALA A 41 -5.02 -11.95 11.40
CA ALA A 41 -6.21 -11.84 10.56
C ALA A 41 -7.15 -10.71 11.02
N PHE A 42 -7.33 -10.55 12.33
CA PHE A 42 -8.12 -9.46 12.90
C PHE A 42 -7.48 -8.11 12.61
N ILE A 43 -6.18 -7.94 12.87
CA ILE A 43 -5.44 -6.71 12.54
C ILE A 43 -5.54 -6.39 11.05
N LEU A 44 -5.38 -7.39 10.18
CA LEU A 44 -5.49 -7.20 8.72
C LEU A 44 -6.89 -6.75 8.30
N ALA A 45 -7.95 -7.30 8.92
CA ALA A 45 -9.33 -6.95 8.62
C ALA A 45 -9.76 -5.60 9.21
N THR A 46 -9.18 -5.17 10.34
CA THR A 46 -9.56 -3.92 11.02
C THR A 46 -8.64 -2.75 10.72
N THR A 47 -7.44 -3.00 10.21
CA THR A 47 -6.48 -1.94 9.86
C THR A 47 -6.68 -1.56 8.41
N VAL A 48 -6.99 -0.28 8.18
CA VAL A 48 -6.92 0.29 6.83
C VAL A 48 -5.47 0.21 6.40
N LYS A 49 -5.15 -0.71 5.50
CA LYS A 49 -3.86 -0.70 4.81
C LYS A 49 -3.95 0.45 3.80
N PRO A 50 -3.18 1.55 3.96
CA PRO A 50 -3.16 2.57 2.95
C PRO A 50 -2.72 1.92 1.64
N GLU A 51 -3.46 2.17 0.57
CA GLU A 51 -3.05 1.75 -0.76
C GLU A 51 -1.71 2.41 -1.06
N THR A 52 -0.75 1.58 -1.46
CA THR A 52 0.62 1.98 -1.80
C THR A 52 0.58 2.61 -3.18
N PHE A 53 0.33 3.91 -3.23
CA PHE A 53 0.35 4.67 -4.46
C PHE A 53 1.73 5.33 -4.62
N THR A 54 2.40 5.03 -5.70
CA THR A 54 3.51 5.84 -6.20
C THR A 54 3.06 6.39 -7.54
N GLU A 55 3.09 7.71 -7.70
CA GLU A 55 2.80 8.31 -9.01
C GLU A 55 4.11 8.52 -9.77
N LEU A 56 4.11 8.12 -11.03
CA LEU A 56 5.20 8.35 -11.98
C LEU A 56 4.60 9.00 -13.23
N TYR A 57 5.03 10.20 -13.55
CA TYR A 57 4.53 10.93 -14.72
C TYR A 57 5.63 11.78 -15.36
N PHE A 58 5.45 12.08 -16.64
CA PHE A 58 6.29 13.04 -17.36
C PHE A 58 5.71 14.44 -17.20
N GLU A 59 6.54 15.43 -16.87
CA GLU A 59 6.08 16.83 -16.74
C GLU A 59 5.58 17.40 -18.07
N ASP A 60 6.25 17.05 -19.16
CA ASP A 60 5.87 17.42 -20.51
C ASP A 60 5.76 16.17 -21.39
N HIS A 61 4.62 15.49 -21.26
CA HIS A 61 4.33 14.27 -22.02
C HIS A 61 4.07 14.54 -23.51
N LEU A 62 3.82 15.79 -23.91
CA LEU A 62 3.53 16.17 -25.29
C LEU A 62 4.80 16.43 -26.11
N SER A 63 5.90 16.83 -25.45
CA SER A 63 7.19 17.08 -26.09
C SER A 63 8.19 15.93 -25.94
N LEU A 64 7.75 14.75 -25.50
CA LEU A 64 8.63 13.59 -25.38
C LEU A 64 9.27 13.24 -26.73
N PRO A 65 10.61 13.06 -26.78
CA PRO A 65 11.28 12.63 -28.00
C PRO A 65 10.73 11.30 -28.49
N ASN A 66 10.04 11.31 -29.64
CA ASN A 66 9.51 10.11 -30.28
C ASN A 66 10.46 9.50 -31.33
N LYS A 67 11.57 10.20 -31.60
CA LYS A 67 12.61 9.80 -32.52
C LYS A 67 13.96 10.17 -31.93
N VAL A 68 14.92 9.28 -32.12
CA VAL A 68 16.31 9.55 -31.76
C VAL A 68 16.92 10.45 -32.83
N THR A 69 17.29 11.66 -32.45
CA THR A 69 18.07 12.53 -33.32
C THR A 69 19.54 12.36 -32.97
N LEU A 70 20.32 11.77 -33.89
CA LEU A 70 21.76 11.60 -33.71
C LEU A 70 22.45 12.96 -33.55
N PHE A 71 23.51 13.02 -32.74
CA PHE A 71 24.29 14.23 -32.47
C PHE A 71 23.50 15.42 -31.87
N LYS A 72 22.28 15.17 -31.39
CA LYS A 72 21.46 16.15 -30.68
C LYS A 72 21.19 15.66 -29.26
N GLU A 73 21.27 16.58 -28.31
CA GLU A 73 20.82 16.31 -26.94
C GLU A 73 19.32 16.07 -26.96
N ASN A 74 18.91 14.87 -26.54
CA ASN A 74 17.51 14.57 -26.26
C ASN A 74 17.35 14.60 -24.74
N ASN A 75 16.39 15.37 -24.25
CA ASN A 75 16.12 15.47 -22.83
C ASN A 75 14.63 15.24 -22.54
N PHE A 76 14.35 14.76 -21.35
CA PHE A 76 13.01 14.66 -20.81
C PHE A 76 13.06 14.74 -19.29
N ARG A 77 11.92 15.09 -18.70
CA ARG A 77 11.75 15.17 -17.25
C ARG A 77 10.62 14.27 -16.81
N PHE A 78 10.85 13.56 -15.72
CA PHE A 78 9.83 12.76 -15.06
C PHE A 78 9.85 13.03 -13.56
N THR A 79 8.69 12.90 -12.94
CA THR A 79 8.49 13.13 -11.52
C THR A 79 8.02 11.84 -10.87
N ILE A 80 8.63 11.51 -9.73
CA ILE A 80 8.20 10.44 -8.85
C ILE A 80 7.60 11.10 -7.61
N HIS A 81 6.36 10.77 -7.28
CA HIS A 81 5.67 11.26 -6.08
C HIS A 81 5.41 10.08 -5.14
N ASN A 82 5.92 10.20 -3.91
CA ASN A 82 5.90 9.13 -2.93
C ASN A 82 4.66 9.22 -2.01
N LEU A 83 3.64 8.41 -2.24
CA LEU A 83 2.45 8.33 -1.35
C LEU A 83 2.46 7.06 -0.48
N GLU A 84 3.63 6.45 -0.28
CA GLU A 84 3.81 5.18 0.42
C GLU A 84 3.80 5.32 1.97
N ASN A 85 3.52 6.52 2.48
CA ASN A 85 3.50 6.85 3.91
C ASN A 85 4.83 6.58 4.66
N LYS A 86 5.93 6.42 3.93
CA LYS A 86 7.28 6.19 4.46
C LYS A 86 8.34 6.67 3.47
N ASP A 87 9.55 6.89 3.95
CA ASP A 87 10.69 7.24 3.09
C ASP A 87 11.11 6.03 2.27
N ILE A 88 11.29 6.22 0.96
CA ILE A 88 11.62 5.14 0.01
C ILE A 88 12.75 5.55 -0.92
N VAL A 89 13.66 4.61 -1.15
CA VAL A 89 14.66 4.67 -2.22
C VAL A 89 14.08 4.03 -3.46
N TYR A 90 13.73 4.83 -4.46
CA TYR A 90 13.26 4.36 -5.76
C TYR A 90 14.45 4.09 -6.67
N ILE A 91 14.46 2.94 -7.33
CA ILE A 91 15.41 2.62 -8.39
C ILE A 91 14.68 2.82 -9.71
N TYR A 92 15.23 3.65 -10.59
CA TYR A 92 14.67 3.88 -11.92
C TYR A 92 15.63 3.41 -12.99
N GLU A 93 15.05 2.95 -14.11
CA GLU A 93 15.75 2.49 -15.29
C GLU A 93 15.13 3.17 -16.50
N VAL A 94 15.96 3.77 -17.33
CA VAL A 94 15.55 4.41 -18.57
C VAL A 94 15.96 3.51 -19.72
N TYR A 95 15.00 3.24 -20.59
CA TYR A 95 15.18 2.43 -21.78
C TYR A 95 14.87 3.23 -23.03
N ILE A 96 15.53 2.83 -24.11
CA ILE A 96 15.16 3.19 -25.46
C ILE A 96 14.73 1.95 -26.22
N ASP A 97 13.74 2.10 -27.09
CA ASP A 97 13.32 1.08 -28.04
C ASP A 97 13.87 1.44 -29.41
N VAL A 98 14.83 0.65 -29.90
CA VAL A 98 15.40 0.78 -31.25
C VAL A 98 15.13 -0.52 -31.98
N ASN A 99 14.37 -0.47 -33.07
CA ASN A 99 14.03 -1.64 -33.89
C ASN A 99 13.40 -2.81 -33.11
N ARG A 100 12.58 -2.53 -32.08
CA ARG A 100 11.96 -3.52 -31.17
C ARG A 100 12.92 -4.16 -30.18
N GLU A 101 14.16 -3.66 -30.09
CA GLU A 101 15.10 -4.03 -29.05
C GLU A 101 15.15 -2.93 -27.99
N LYS A 102 14.95 -3.33 -26.73
CA LYS A 102 15.08 -2.43 -25.58
C LYS A 102 16.54 -2.37 -25.15
N GLN A 103 17.12 -1.18 -25.23
CA GLN A 103 18.44 -0.90 -24.71
C GLN A 103 18.32 0.00 -23.47
N MET A 104 18.97 -0.38 -22.37
CA MET A 104 19.04 0.47 -21.18
C MET A 104 20.05 1.60 -21.42
N ILE A 105 19.65 2.83 -21.10
CA ILE A 105 20.45 4.04 -21.35
C ILE A 105 20.79 4.81 -20.08
N ASP A 106 20.02 4.64 -19.01
CA ASP A 106 20.35 5.19 -17.70
C ASP A 106 19.75 4.33 -16.58
N LYS A 107 20.41 4.34 -15.42
CA LYS A 107 19.95 3.67 -14.21
C LYS A 107 20.49 4.41 -13.00
N ASN A 108 19.61 4.79 -12.08
CA ASN A 108 20.02 5.40 -10.83
C ASN A 108 18.98 5.14 -9.73
N SER A 109 19.26 5.63 -8.53
CA SER A 109 18.33 5.60 -7.42
C SER A 109 18.14 6.98 -6.79
N VAL A 110 16.98 7.18 -6.16
CA VAL A 110 16.65 8.42 -5.50
C VAL A 110 15.86 8.16 -4.22
N LEU A 111 16.32 8.73 -3.11
CA LEU A 111 15.55 8.79 -1.87
C LEU A 111 14.49 9.89 -2.00
N ILE A 112 13.23 9.52 -1.77
CA ILE A 112 12.08 10.42 -1.71
C ILE A 112 11.41 10.21 -0.35
N LYS A 113 11.26 11.29 0.42
CA LYS A 113 10.63 11.21 1.73
C LYS A 113 9.13 11.01 1.60
N ASN A 114 8.49 10.63 2.69
CA ASN A 114 7.04 10.51 2.75
C ASN A 114 6.34 11.76 2.21
N ASN A 115 5.43 11.58 1.25
CA ASN A 115 4.58 12.62 0.65
C ASN A 115 5.37 13.75 -0.05
N GLU A 116 6.64 13.50 -0.38
CA GLU A 116 7.45 14.38 -1.23
C GLU A 116 7.49 13.84 -2.66
N TYR A 117 7.85 14.71 -3.60
CA TYR A 117 8.11 14.36 -4.98
C TYR A 117 9.51 14.80 -5.41
N LYS A 118 10.06 14.13 -6.43
CA LYS A 118 11.29 14.55 -7.09
C LYS A 118 11.15 14.49 -8.59
N THR A 119 11.46 15.61 -9.24
CA THR A 119 11.63 15.69 -10.69
C THR A 119 13.08 15.41 -11.05
N LEU A 120 13.28 14.50 -12.00
CA LEU A 120 14.58 14.10 -12.53
C LEU A 120 14.67 14.53 -14.00
N LEU A 121 15.74 15.26 -14.33
CA LEU A 121 16.10 15.62 -15.70
C LEU A 121 17.06 14.57 -16.25
N ASN A 122 16.66 13.91 -17.33
CA ASN A 122 17.54 13.01 -18.06
C ASN A 122 18.02 13.66 -19.35
N LYS A 123 19.32 13.50 -19.65
CA LYS A 123 19.98 14.04 -20.84
C LYS A 123 20.70 12.91 -21.54
N ILE A 124 20.29 12.63 -22.77
CA ILE A 124 20.82 11.52 -23.55
C ILE A 124 21.53 12.07 -24.77
N TYR A 125 22.78 11.64 -24.94
CA TYR A 125 23.59 11.90 -26.12
C TYR A 125 23.82 10.58 -26.86
N PHE A 126 23.40 10.52 -28.11
CA PHE A 126 23.66 9.39 -28.98
C PHE A 126 24.90 9.68 -29.81
N TYR A 127 25.99 8.98 -29.50
CA TYR A 127 27.18 8.87 -30.34
C TYR A 127 27.13 7.48 -30.98
N THR A 128 27.25 7.45 -32.30
CA THR A 128 27.37 6.21 -33.07
C THR A 128 28.64 5.45 -32.72
#